data_AF-A0AAF0ZVK1-F1
#
_entry.id   AF-A0AAF0ZVK1-F1
#
_cell.length_a   1.000
_cell.length_b   1.000
_cell.length_c   1.000
_cell.angle_alpha   90.00
_cell.angle_beta   90.00
_cell.angle_gamma   90.00
#
_symmetry.space_group_name_H-M   'P 1'
#
loop_
_entity.id
_entity.type
_entity.pdbx_description
1 polymer ?
#
loop_
_entity_poly.entity_id
_entity_poly.type
_entity_poly.pdbx_seq_one_letter_code
_entity_poly.pdbx_strand_id
1 'polypeptide(L)'
;MPDSPNCFGSLHRMSVNLGRGLLETASLPSQGRGKAAYTPPSPEPRCGITLDKLDIKRTLEAEARSCQWIILWLDCDREGENIAFEVLDVCRQANHNLNVWRARFSALIDREIHQSVQTLVQPNQLFSDAVDVRQEIDLRIGASFTRFQTMLLRGAFVLDFATDDRNLVLSYGPCQFPTLGFVVERYWEIQAHEPEEFWTINCTHNSDEGTATFNWMRGHLFDYTCGVTIYEMCIQEPIATVTKVKQQEKLKYPPHPLSTIELEKRASRYFHMSSEQTMKVSIAQKFFIGMSLFLMFIYF
;
A
#
# COMPACT_ATOMS: atom_id res chain seq x y z
N MET A 1 3.79 -53.96 -24.31
CA MET A 1 5.02 -53.18 -24.51
C MET A 1 5.07 -52.14 -23.42
N PRO A 2 6.22 -51.99 -22.75
CA PRO A 2 6.28 -51.72 -21.33
C PRO A 2 6.07 -50.24 -20.99
N ASP A 3 5.55 -50.06 -19.78
CA ASP A 3 5.35 -48.82 -19.05
C ASP A 3 6.57 -47.90 -19.15
N SER A 4 6.33 -46.64 -19.55
CA SER A 4 7.30 -45.57 -19.40
C SER A 4 7.63 -45.43 -17.90
N PRO A 5 8.90 -45.54 -17.50
CA PRO A 5 9.27 -45.47 -16.10
C PRO A 5 8.99 -44.07 -15.56
N ASN A 6 8.42 -44.01 -14.36
CA ASN A 6 8.40 -42.83 -13.51
C ASN A 6 9.81 -42.22 -13.43
N CYS A 7 10.11 -41.21 -14.26
CA CYS A 7 11.34 -40.42 -14.21
C CYS A 7 11.30 -39.33 -13.12
N PHE A 8 10.41 -39.45 -12.14
CA PHE A 8 10.51 -38.73 -10.88
C PHE A 8 11.18 -39.65 -9.84
N GLY A 9 12.44 -39.99 -10.09
CA GLY A 9 13.31 -40.61 -9.10
C GLY A 9 13.52 -39.65 -7.93
N SER A 10 13.21 -40.11 -6.72
CA SER A 10 13.42 -39.46 -5.41
C SER A 10 13.57 -37.92 -5.43
N LEU A 11 12.47 -37.19 -5.67
CA LEU A 11 12.43 -35.75 -5.38
C LEU A 11 12.53 -35.56 -3.87
N HIS A 12 13.75 -35.40 -3.36
CA HIS A 12 13.96 -34.90 -2.01
C HIS A 12 13.59 -33.42 -1.98
N ARG A 13 12.37 -33.13 -1.52
CA ARG A 13 11.86 -31.77 -1.39
C ARG A 13 12.38 -31.15 -0.10
N MET A 14 13.35 -30.26 -0.21
CA MET A 14 13.71 -29.38 0.91
C MET A 14 13.05 -28.02 0.70
N SER A 15 12.36 -27.56 1.75
CA SER A 15 11.66 -26.29 1.72
C SER A 15 12.27 -25.36 2.76
N VAL A 16 12.91 -24.28 2.30
CA VAL A 16 13.41 -23.23 3.18
C VAL A 16 12.30 -22.20 3.38
N ASN A 17 12.03 -21.86 4.65
CA ASN A 17 11.11 -20.78 5.01
C ASN A 17 11.93 -19.49 5.21
N LEU A 18 11.70 -18.48 4.36
CA LEU A 18 12.46 -17.23 4.37
C LEU A 18 12.03 -16.25 5.48
N GLY A 19 10.97 -16.54 6.24
CA GLY A 19 10.41 -15.54 7.17
C GLY A 19 9.86 -14.30 6.45
N ARG A 20 9.79 -13.14 7.13
CA ARG A 20 9.24 -11.90 6.56
C ARG A 20 10.32 -10.93 6.08
N GLY A 21 10.08 -10.34 4.89
CA GLY A 21 10.73 -9.12 4.39
C GLY A 21 12.07 -9.35 3.67
N LEU A 22 12.59 -8.27 3.08
CA LEU A 22 13.84 -8.19 2.29
C LEU A 22 15.06 -8.76 3.05
N LEU A 23 15.86 -9.59 2.40
CA LEU A 23 17.13 -10.11 2.93
C LEU A 23 18.18 -9.00 3.03
N GLU A 24 18.15 -8.04 2.11
CA GLU A 24 19.07 -6.93 2.08
C GLU A 24 18.37 -5.60 2.38
N THR A 25 19.15 -4.65 2.91
CA THR A 25 18.68 -3.29 3.11
C THR A 25 19.70 -2.32 2.54
N ALA A 26 19.21 -1.37 1.74
CA ALA A 26 20.03 -0.28 1.24
C ALA A 26 20.40 0.66 2.40
N SER A 27 21.69 0.92 2.57
CA SER A 27 22.18 1.86 3.58
C SER A 27 23.29 2.75 2.99
N LEU A 28 23.36 3.98 3.50
CA LEU A 28 24.46 4.87 3.16
C LEU A 28 25.71 4.44 3.94
N PRO A 29 26.90 4.42 3.31
CA PRO A 29 28.15 4.12 4.00
C PRO A 29 28.38 5.04 5.20
N SER A 30 28.86 4.47 6.31
CA SER A 30 29.17 5.23 7.52
C SER A 30 30.29 6.24 7.26
N GLN A 31 29.92 7.52 7.08
CA GLN A 31 30.90 8.59 7.16
C GLN A 31 31.26 8.80 8.63
N GLY A 32 32.56 8.72 8.94
CA GLY A 32 33.08 8.89 10.29
C GLY A 32 32.53 10.13 10.99
N ARG A 33 32.14 9.97 12.26
CA ARG A 33 31.70 11.06 13.14
C ARG A 33 32.84 12.10 13.24
N GLY A 34 32.76 13.21 12.51
CA GLY A 34 33.76 14.28 12.71
C GLY A 34 33.95 15.36 11.65
N LYS A 35 33.11 15.53 10.62
CA LYS A 35 33.28 16.68 9.69
C LYS A 35 32.01 17.51 9.55
N ALA A 36 32.10 18.74 10.07
CA ALA A 36 31.12 19.82 10.00
C ALA A 36 31.11 20.53 8.63
N ALA A 37 31.33 19.80 7.54
CA ALA A 37 31.24 20.34 6.18
C ALA A 37 30.10 19.61 5.46
N TYR A 38 29.16 20.37 4.90
CA TYR A 38 28.16 19.85 3.98
C TYR A 38 28.88 19.37 2.71
N THR A 39 29.28 18.11 2.70
CA THR A 39 29.52 17.39 1.46
C THR A 39 28.20 16.71 1.08
N PRO A 40 27.65 16.94 -0.13
CA PRO A 40 26.54 16.14 -0.61
C PRO A 40 26.95 14.66 -0.55
N PRO A 41 26.04 13.73 -0.22
CA PRO A 41 26.38 12.32 -0.12
C PRO A 41 26.83 11.80 -1.49
N SER A 42 28.15 11.81 -1.70
CA SER A 42 28.90 11.10 -2.73
C SER A 42 29.46 9.81 -2.15
N PRO A 43 28.61 8.93 -1.60
CA PRO A 43 28.85 7.52 -1.84
C PRO A 43 27.59 6.82 -2.33
N GLU A 44 27.78 5.90 -3.28
CA GLU A 44 26.75 4.96 -3.72
C GLU A 44 26.16 4.22 -2.52
N PRO A 45 24.83 4.05 -2.45
CA PRO A 45 24.21 3.22 -1.42
C PRO A 45 24.76 1.79 -1.55
N ARG A 46 25.11 1.19 -0.41
CA ARG A 46 25.52 -0.21 -0.37
C ARG A 46 24.37 -1.05 0.13
N CYS A 47 24.05 -2.10 -0.60
CA CYS A 47 23.16 -3.14 -0.12
C CYS A 47 23.94 -4.02 0.88
N GLY A 48 23.34 -4.25 2.04
CA GLY A 48 23.93 -5.10 3.07
C GLY A 48 22.87 -5.99 3.69
N ILE A 49 23.22 -7.27 3.87
CA ILE A 49 22.39 -8.23 4.59
C ILE A 49 22.36 -7.84 6.07
N THR A 50 21.16 -7.81 6.64
CA THR A 50 20.97 -7.47 8.05
C THR A 50 21.44 -8.62 8.96
N LEU A 51 21.97 -8.28 10.14
CA LEU A 51 22.59 -9.26 11.06
C LEU A 51 21.64 -10.39 11.49
N ASP A 52 20.34 -10.10 11.56
CA ASP A 52 19.25 -11.03 11.87
C ASP A 52 18.95 -12.03 10.75
N LYS A 53 19.44 -11.81 9.53
CA LYS A 53 19.18 -12.66 8.35
C LYS A 53 20.40 -13.46 7.88
N LEU A 54 21.51 -13.38 8.61
CA LEU A 54 22.73 -14.14 8.30
C LEU A 54 22.52 -15.66 8.36
N ASP A 55 21.69 -16.15 9.29
CA ASP A 55 21.41 -17.58 9.40
C ASP A 55 20.63 -18.08 8.17
N ILE A 56 19.66 -17.31 7.69
CA ILE A 56 18.91 -17.60 6.46
C ILE A 56 19.88 -17.65 5.28
N LYS A 57 20.78 -16.67 5.16
CA LYS A 57 21.79 -16.65 4.10
C LYS A 57 22.64 -17.93 4.10
N ARG A 58 23.13 -18.34 5.27
CA ARG A 58 23.94 -19.56 5.43
C ARG A 58 23.17 -20.81 5.02
N THR A 59 21.90 -20.91 5.38
CA THR A 59 21.04 -22.02 4.96
C THR A 59 20.86 -22.02 3.44
N LEU A 60 20.58 -20.86 2.82
CA LEU A 60 20.44 -20.76 1.37
C LEU A 60 21.71 -21.15 0.61
N GLU A 61 22.88 -20.70 1.10
CA GLU A 61 24.18 -21.08 0.52
C GLU A 61 24.46 -22.58 0.65
N ALA A 62 24.13 -23.18 1.81
CA ALA A 62 24.33 -24.60 2.05
C ALA A 62 23.48 -25.46 1.10
N GLU A 63 22.18 -25.13 0.96
CA GLU A 63 21.28 -25.85 0.06
C GLU A 63 21.60 -25.60 -1.42
N ALA A 64 21.97 -24.37 -1.78
CA ALA A 64 22.33 -24.04 -3.16
C ALA A 64 23.51 -24.86 -3.70
N ARG A 65 24.46 -25.27 -2.84
CA ARG A 65 25.63 -26.09 -3.24
C ARG A 65 25.24 -27.50 -3.68
N SER A 66 24.20 -28.06 -3.07
CA SER A 66 23.76 -29.43 -3.31
C SER A 66 22.66 -29.52 -4.37
N CYS A 67 22.04 -28.40 -4.74
CA CYS A 67 20.95 -28.37 -5.72
C CYS A 67 21.40 -28.06 -7.14
N GLN A 68 20.67 -28.58 -8.12
CA GLN A 68 20.83 -28.18 -9.54
C GLN A 68 19.72 -27.22 -9.99
N TRP A 69 18.55 -27.26 -9.35
CA TRP A 69 17.38 -26.46 -9.72
C TRP A 69 16.81 -25.73 -8.50
N ILE A 70 16.39 -24.48 -8.71
CA ILE A 70 15.70 -23.65 -7.71
C ILE A 70 14.39 -23.13 -8.30
N ILE A 71 13.30 -23.34 -7.56
CA ILE A 71 11.98 -22.80 -7.90
C ILE A 71 11.56 -21.80 -6.83
N LEU A 72 11.34 -20.56 -7.26
CA LEU A 72 11.01 -19.42 -6.41
C LEU A 72 9.48 -19.35 -6.21
N TRP A 73 9.02 -19.54 -4.95
CA TRP A 73 7.61 -19.51 -4.55
C TRP A 73 7.27 -18.31 -3.65
N LEU A 74 7.81 -17.14 -4.01
CA LEU A 74 7.53 -15.89 -3.32
C LEU A 74 6.21 -15.27 -3.80
N ASP A 75 5.70 -14.26 -3.08
CA ASP A 75 4.50 -13.53 -3.48
C ASP A 75 4.66 -12.90 -4.87
N CYS A 76 3.58 -12.87 -5.65
CA CYS A 76 3.61 -12.48 -7.06
C CYS A 76 3.46 -10.96 -7.30
N ASP A 77 4.03 -10.14 -6.42
CA ASP A 77 4.13 -8.68 -6.53
C ASP A 77 5.58 -8.23 -6.80
N ARG A 78 5.81 -6.92 -6.91
CA ARG A 78 7.15 -6.40 -7.21
C ARG A 78 8.15 -6.64 -6.08
N GLU A 79 7.72 -6.55 -4.82
CA GLU A 79 8.58 -6.79 -3.65
C GLU A 79 8.99 -8.27 -3.58
N GLY A 80 8.06 -9.19 -3.87
CA GLY A 80 8.34 -10.62 -3.95
C GLY A 80 9.28 -10.98 -5.10
N GLU A 81 9.22 -10.28 -6.24
CA GLU A 81 10.24 -10.44 -7.30
C GLU A 81 11.60 -9.91 -6.86
N ASN A 82 11.70 -8.77 -6.16
CA ASN A 82 12.98 -8.26 -5.64
C ASN A 82 13.62 -9.28 -4.66
N ILE A 83 12.85 -9.76 -3.69
CA ILE A 83 13.32 -10.83 -2.77
C ILE A 83 13.76 -12.08 -3.55
N ALA A 84 13.13 -12.37 -4.70
CA ALA A 84 13.52 -13.48 -5.55
C ALA A 84 14.94 -13.32 -6.09
N PHE A 85 15.31 -12.10 -6.51
CA PHE A 85 16.65 -11.78 -6.97
C PHE A 85 17.67 -11.73 -5.83
N GLU A 86 17.32 -11.20 -4.66
CA GLU A 86 18.18 -11.26 -3.46
C GLU A 86 18.54 -12.72 -3.11
N VAL A 87 17.55 -13.61 -3.06
CA VAL A 87 17.76 -15.05 -2.83
C VAL A 87 18.64 -15.64 -3.92
N LEU A 88 18.34 -15.29 -5.18
CA LEU A 88 19.06 -15.82 -6.32
C LEU A 88 20.53 -15.41 -6.33
N ASP A 89 20.85 -14.18 -5.95
CA ASP A 89 22.22 -13.69 -5.87
C ASP A 89 23.01 -14.43 -4.79
N VAL A 90 22.41 -14.67 -3.62
CA VAL A 90 22.99 -15.50 -2.56
C VAL A 90 23.22 -16.94 -3.06
N CYS A 91 22.23 -17.56 -3.69
CA CYS A 91 22.34 -18.93 -4.18
C CYS A 91 23.37 -19.06 -5.33
N ARG A 92 23.44 -18.09 -6.24
CA ARG A 92 24.41 -18.07 -7.35
C ARG A 92 25.84 -17.89 -6.89
N GLN A 93 26.08 -17.16 -5.81
CA GLN A 93 27.41 -17.09 -5.18
C GLN A 93 27.91 -18.47 -4.71
N ALA A 94 26.98 -19.34 -4.30
CA ALA A 94 27.29 -20.70 -3.87
C ALA A 94 27.37 -21.70 -5.05
N ASN A 95 26.50 -21.54 -6.05
CA ASN A 95 26.47 -22.38 -7.25
C ASN A 95 26.01 -21.58 -8.49
N HIS A 96 26.96 -21.29 -9.39
CA HIS A 96 26.70 -20.51 -10.61
C HIS A 96 25.87 -21.25 -11.67
N ASN A 97 25.79 -22.59 -11.60
CA ASN A 97 25.12 -23.43 -12.62
C ASN A 97 23.67 -23.78 -12.26
N LEU A 98 23.06 -23.04 -11.33
CA LEU A 98 21.67 -23.28 -10.91
C LEU A 98 20.67 -22.94 -12.01
N ASN A 99 19.78 -23.90 -12.31
CA ASN A 99 18.61 -23.67 -13.15
C ASN A 99 17.52 -22.97 -12.33
N VAL A 100 17.20 -21.74 -12.70
CA VAL A 100 16.27 -20.87 -11.96
C VAL A 100 14.91 -20.88 -12.61
N TRP A 101 13.86 -21.04 -11.80
CA TRP A 101 12.47 -20.95 -12.23
C TRP A 101 11.62 -20.19 -11.21
N ARG A 102 10.55 -19.59 -11.69
CA ARG A 102 9.61 -18.79 -10.91
C ARG A 102 8.21 -19.37 -11.03
N ALA A 103 7.60 -19.73 -9.90
CA ALA A 103 6.21 -20.13 -9.82
C ALA A 103 5.31 -18.90 -9.67
N ARG A 104 4.28 -18.77 -10.51
CA ARG A 104 3.31 -17.66 -10.46
C ARG A 104 1.96 -18.16 -9.95
N PHE A 105 1.44 -17.54 -8.89
CA PHE A 105 0.15 -17.86 -8.28
C PHE A 105 -0.45 -16.61 -7.61
N SER A 106 -1.77 -16.57 -7.53
CA SER A 106 -2.57 -15.49 -6.93
C SER A 106 -3.22 -15.93 -5.63
N ALA A 107 -3.58 -17.22 -5.52
CA ALA A 107 -4.10 -17.83 -4.31
C ALA A 107 -3.44 -19.19 -4.02
N LEU A 108 -3.41 -19.55 -2.73
CA LEU A 108 -2.96 -20.86 -2.29
C LEU A 108 -4.08 -21.88 -2.36
N ILE A 109 -4.42 -22.25 -3.59
CA ILE A 109 -5.42 -23.27 -3.89
C ILE A 109 -4.72 -24.40 -4.64
N ASP A 110 -5.03 -25.65 -4.27
CA ASP A 110 -4.41 -26.84 -4.85
C ASP A 110 -4.33 -26.80 -6.38
N ARG A 111 -5.43 -26.46 -7.05
CA ARG A 111 -5.50 -26.30 -8.50
C ARG A 111 -4.49 -25.28 -9.05
N GLU A 112 -4.33 -24.15 -8.38
CA GLU A 112 -3.45 -23.06 -8.82
C GLU A 112 -1.98 -23.38 -8.57
N ILE A 113 -1.67 -24.08 -7.48
CA ILE A 113 -0.33 -24.60 -7.20
C ILE A 113 0.09 -25.65 -8.24
N HIS A 114 -0.81 -26.58 -8.58
CA HIS A 114 -0.54 -27.56 -9.64
C HIS A 114 -0.32 -26.90 -11.00
N GLN A 115 -1.16 -25.90 -11.33
CA GLN A 115 -1.02 -25.15 -12.57
C GLN A 115 0.31 -24.36 -12.62
N SER A 116 0.74 -23.76 -11.52
CA SER A 116 1.97 -22.97 -11.48
C SER A 116 3.24 -23.83 -11.65
N VAL A 117 3.25 -25.06 -11.12
CA VAL A 117 4.33 -26.04 -11.37
C VAL A 117 4.41 -26.44 -12.84
N GLN A 118 3.26 -26.57 -13.51
CA GLN A 118 3.21 -26.92 -14.93
C GLN A 118 3.59 -25.76 -15.86
N THR A 119 3.51 -24.52 -15.36
CA THR A 119 3.71 -23.28 -16.15
C THR A 119 4.76 -22.38 -15.51
N LEU A 120 5.91 -22.96 -15.15
CA LEU A 120 7.04 -22.20 -14.61
C LEU A 120 7.58 -21.19 -15.63
N VAL A 121 7.92 -20.00 -15.13
CA VAL A 121 8.48 -18.91 -15.93
C VAL A 121 9.85 -18.50 -15.39
N GLN A 122 10.55 -17.63 -16.10
CA GLN A 122 11.76 -17.00 -15.57
C GLN A 122 11.40 -15.82 -14.65
N PRO A 123 12.18 -15.55 -13.59
CA PRO A 123 11.98 -14.37 -12.75
C PRO A 123 12.17 -13.08 -13.55
N ASN A 124 11.42 -12.04 -13.22
CA ASN A 124 11.39 -10.81 -14.02
C ASN A 124 12.29 -9.72 -13.43
N GLN A 125 13.49 -9.56 -14.01
CA GLN A 125 14.48 -8.56 -13.57
C GLN A 125 13.92 -7.13 -13.57
N LEU A 126 13.10 -6.76 -14.55
CA LEU A 126 12.57 -5.39 -14.66
C LEU A 126 11.69 -5.00 -13.46
N PHE A 127 11.06 -5.99 -12.80
CA PHE A 127 10.29 -5.73 -11.59
C PHE A 127 11.18 -5.54 -10.37
N SER A 128 12.28 -6.29 -10.28
CA SER A 128 13.30 -6.09 -9.25
C SER A 128 13.95 -4.72 -9.37
N ASP A 129 14.45 -4.39 -10.57
CA ASP A 129 15.14 -3.13 -10.86
C ASP A 129 14.25 -1.92 -10.52
N ALA A 130 12.94 -2.02 -10.76
CA ALA A 130 11.99 -0.97 -10.40
C ALA A 130 11.85 -0.77 -8.89
N VAL A 131 11.95 -1.83 -8.09
CA VAL A 131 11.97 -1.74 -6.61
C VAL A 131 13.29 -1.17 -6.14
N ASP A 132 14.42 -1.62 -6.70
CA ASP A 132 15.75 -1.13 -6.33
C ASP A 132 15.89 0.37 -6.60
N VAL A 133 15.46 0.82 -7.78
CA VAL A 133 15.40 2.25 -8.13
C VAL A 133 14.52 3.02 -7.15
N ARG A 134 13.35 2.48 -6.77
CA ARG A 134 12.46 3.13 -5.80
C ARG A 134 13.14 3.27 -4.43
N GLN A 135 13.74 2.19 -3.92
CA GLN A 135 14.45 2.19 -2.64
C GLN A 135 15.62 3.19 -2.64
N GLU A 136 16.37 3.24 -3.74
CA GLU A 136 17.48 4.17 -3.89
C GLU A 136 17.02 5.63 -3.92
N ILE A 137 15.95 5.94 -4.67
CA ILE A 137 15.37 7.29 -4.71
C ILE A 137 14.89 7.70 -3.33
N ASP A 138 14.11 6.84 -2.66
CA ASP A 138 13.56 7.10 -1.32
C ASP A 138 14.68 7.32 -0.29
N LEU A 139 15.75 6.52 -0.34
CA LEU A 139 16.90 6.65 0.55
C LEU A 139 17.70 7.92 0.29
N ARG A 140 18.08 8.18 -0.97
CA ARG A 140 18.92 9.34 -1.34
C ARG A 140 18.21 10.65 -1.07
N ILE A 141 16.97 10.79 -1.55
CA ILE A 141 16.16 11.99 -1.33
C ILE A 141 15.82 12.13 0.15
N GLY A 142 15.31 11.06 0.77
CA GLY A 142 14.91 11.07 2.17
C GLY A 142 16.05 11.44 3.11
N ALA A 143 17.20 10.79 2.99
CA ALA A 143 18.36 11.08 3.84
C ALA A 143 18.93 12.49 3.61
N SER A 144 19.01 12.93 2.35
CA SER A 144 19.57 14.25 2.02
C SER A 144 18.72 15.39 2.58
N PHE A 145 17.41 15.37 2.32
CA PHE A 145 16.49 16.41 2.79
C PHE A 145 16.25 16.33 4.30
N THR A 146 16.12 15.13 4.87
CA THR A 146 15.99 14.95 6.33
C THR A 146 17.19 15.53 7.05
N ARG A 147 18.42 15.19 6.61
CA ARG A 147 19.66 15.71 7.22
C ARG A 147 19.78 17.22 7.06
N PHE A 148 19.48 17.74 5.87
CA PHE A 148 19.51 19.18 5.60
C PHE A 148 18.54 19.95 6.50
N GLN A 149 17.26 19.57 6.53
CA GLN A 149 16.24 20.24 7.34
C GLN A 149 16.53 20.12 8.83
N THR A 150 16.92 18.93 9.28
CA THR A 150 17.26 18.69 10.68
C THR A 150 18.45 19.53 11.12
N MET A 151 19.53 19.63 10.32
CA MET A 151 20.70 20.45 10.66
C MET A 151 20.40 21.95 10.61
N LEU A 152 19.64 22.41 9.61
CA LEU A 152 19.31 23.82 9.43
C LEU A 152 18.37 24.33 10.53
N LEU A 153 17.33 23.56 10.88
CA LEU A 153 16.29 24.01 11.80
C LEU A 153 16.65 23.80 13.27
N ARG A 154 17.52 22.83 13.59
CA ARG A 154 18.03 22.64 14.96
C ARG A 154 18.76 23.86 15.52
N GLY A 155 19.47 24.61 14.67
CA GLY A 155 20.18 25.82 15.09
C GLY A 155 19.31 27.08 15.11
N ALA A 156 18.20 27.08 14.38
CA ALA A 156 17.34 28.25 14.19
C ALA A 156 16.16 28.30 15.16
N PHE A 157 15.67 27.15 15.63
CA PHE A 157 14.48 27.06 16.48
C PHE A 157 14.73 26.16 17.69
N VAL A 158 14.39 26.67 18.89
CA VAL A 158 14.20 25.83 20.07
C VAL A 158 12.84 25.15 19.90
N LEU A 159 12.86 23.88 19.50
CA LEU A 159 11.65 23.10 19.26
C LEU A 159 11.19 22.52 20.61
N ASP A 160 10.36 23.26 21.33
CA ASP A 160 9.80 22.92 22.67
C ASP A 160 8.88 21.68 22.70
N PHE A 161 8.74 20.96 21.59
CA PHE A 161 7.94 19.73 21.49
C PHE A 161 8.68 18.47 21.97
N ALA A 162 9.95 18.59 22.34
CA ALA A 162 10.74 17.48 22.86
C ALA A 162 10.49 17.33 24.38
N THR A 163 9.43 16.62 24.76
CA THR A 163 9.22 16.16 26.14
C THR A 163 10.26 15.13 26.61
N ASP A 164 11.15 14.70 25.71
CA ASP A 164 12.26 13.79 25.96
C ASP A 164 13.44 14.31 25.13
N ASP A 165 14.64 14.38 25.71
CA ASP A 165 15.89 15.00 25.19
C ASP A 165 16.47 14.31 23.92
N ARG A 166 15.61 13.64 23.15
CA ARG A 166 15.91 12.91 21.92
C ARG A 166 15.84 13.89 20.76
N ASN A 167 17.02 14.38 20.37
CA ASN A 167 17.41 14.77 19.02
C ASN A 167 16.24 14.74 18.00
N LEU A 168 15.43 15.81 17.96
CA LEU A 168 14.30 15.88 17.03
C LEU A 168 14.82 15.73 15.59
N VAL A 169 14.29 14.74 14.87
CA VAL A 169 14.61 14.49 13.47
C VAL A 169 13.40 14.91 12.65
N LEU A 170 13.60 15.91 11.78
CA LEU A 170 12.58 16.35 10.84
C LEU A 170 12.73 15.51 9.58
N SER A 171 11.94 14.45 9.48
CA SER A 171 11.98 13.54 8.35
C SER A 171 11.30 14.15 7.12
N TYR A 172 11.94 13.94 5.97
CA TYR A 172 11.38 14.22 4.66
C TYR A 172 11.34 12.92 3.87
N GLY A 173 10.23 12.66 3.20
CA GLY A 173 10.09 11.56 2.25
C GLY A 173 9.36 12.04 1.00
N PRO A 174 9.78 11.62 -0.21
CA PRO A 174 9.19 12.09 -1.46
C PRO A 174 7.69 11.77 -1.59
N CYS A 175 7.20 10.69 -0.96
CA CYS A 175 5.78 10.35 -0.89
C CYS A 175 5.10 10.86 0.40
N GLN A 176 5.82 10.91 1.53
CA GLN A 176 5.30 11.40 2.81
C GLN A 176 4.93 12.89 2.74
N PHE A 177 5.77 13.71 2.10
CA PHE A 177 5.58 15.15 2.01
C PHE A 177 4.29 15.56 1.27
N PRO A 178 4.00 15.10 0.04
CA PRO A 178 2.74 15.42 -0.64
C PRO A 178 1.53 14.82 0.09
N THR A 179 1.67 13.67 0.77
CA THR A 179 0.59 13.07 1.57
C THR A 179 0.18 13.99 2.73
N LEU A 180 1.16 14.58 3.44
CA LEU A 180 0.89 15.62 4.44
C LEU A 180 0.30 16.87 3.79
N GLY A 181 0.74 17.19 2.57
CA GLY A 181 0.21 18.28 1.76
C GLY A 181 -1.32 18.24 1.63
N PHE A 182 -1.92 17.09 1.31
CA PHE A 182 -3.38 16.96 1.24
C PHE A 182 -4.09 17.26 2.57
N VAL A 183 -3.47 16.92 3.70
CA VAL A 183 -4.04 17.19 5.03
C VAL A 183 -3.98 18.69 5.33
N VAL A 184 -2.83 19.32 5.05
CA VAL A 184 -2.63 20.76 5.26
C VAL A 184 -3.49 21.59 4.32
N GLU A 185 -3.62 21.19 3.06
CA GLU A 185 -4.49 21.82 2.07
C GLU A 185 -5.93 21.81 2.56
N ARG A 186 -6.45 20.65 2.97
CA ARG A 186 -7.81 20.56 3.54
C ARG A 186 -7.97 21.38 4.81
N TYR A 187 -6.94 21.47 5.64
CA TYR A 187 -6.96 22.32 6.83
C TYR A 187 -7.09 23.80 6.45
N TRP A 188 -6.32 24.28 5.46
CA TRP A 188 -6.41 25.65 4.97
C TRP A 188 -7.74 25.95 4.28
N GLU A 189 -8.29 25.01 3.51
CA GLU A 189 -9.65 25.12 2.94
C GLU A 189 -10.69 25.36 4.04
N ILE A 190 -10.60 24.64 5.15
CA ILE A 190 -11.51 24.79 6.30
C ILE A 190 -11.30 26.14 6.98
N GLN A 191 -10.05 26.60 7.14
CA GLN A 191 -9.76 27.89 7.76
C GLN A 191 -10.17 29.09 6.90
N ALA A 192 -10.04 28.96 5.58
CA ALA A 192 -10.42 29.99 4.60
C ALA A 192 -11.92 29.95 4.27
N HIS A 193 -12.66 28.95 4.76
CA HIS A 193 -14.09 28.85 4.53
C HIS A 193 -14.83 29.89 5.38
N GLU A 194 -15.36 30.91 4.72
CA GLU A 194 -16.28 31.87 5.32
C GLU A 194 -17.72 31.33 5.13
N PRO A 195 -18.44 30.96 6.20
CA PRO A 195 -19.79 30.45 6.08
C PRO A 195 -20.75 31.56 5.65
N GLU A 196 -21.49 31.33 4.58
CA GLU A 196 -22.51 32.25 4.07
C GLU A 196 -23.92 31.81 4.51
N GLU A 197 -24.70 32.77 4.99
CA GLU A 197 -26.11 32.52 5.31
C GLU A 197 -26.93 32.29 4.03
N PHE A 198 -27.77 31.27 4.06
CA PHE A 198 -28.70 30.97 2.97
C PHE A 198 -30.08 30.61 3.51
N TRP A 199 -31.09 30.88 2.71
CA TRP A 199 -32.49 30.62 3.02
C TRP A 199 -33.08 29.62 2.03
N THR A 200 -33.85 28.67 2.56
CA THR A 200 -34.60 27.70 1.77
C THR A 200 -36.04 27.64 2.27
N ILE A 201 -36.98 27.38 1.36
CA ILE A 201 -38.39 27.29 1.68
C ILE A 201 -38.76 25.81 1.75
N ASN A 202 -39.05 25.31 2.95
CA ASN A 202 -39.48 23.93 3.17
C ASN A 202 -41.01 23.88 3.26
N CYS A 203 -41.63 23.02 2.46
CA CYS A 203 -43.07 22.78 2.50
C CYS A 203 -43.33 21.35 3.00
N THR A 204 -44.15 21.21 4.04
CA THR A 204 -44.56 19.92 4.59
C THR A 204 -46.08 19.76 4.52
N HIS A 205 -46.53 18.56 4.20
CA HIS A 205 -47.94 18.20 4.16
C HIS A 205 -48.17 16.99 5.07
N ASN A 206 -49.03 17.16 6.08
CA ASN A 206 -49.40 16.11 7.00
C ASN A 206 -50.67 15.40 6.52
N SER A 207 -50.63 14.08 6.46
CA SER A 207 -51.75 13.21 6.13
C SER A 207 -51.85 12.07 7.14
N ASP A 208 -52.95 11.31 7.12
CA ASP A 208 -53.14 10.15 7.99
C ASP A 208 -52.08 9.05 7.78
N GLU A 209 -51.43 9.04 6.61
CA GLU A 209 -50.35 8.11 6.24
C GLU A 209 -48.94 8.61 6.60
N GLY A 210 -48.81 9.86 7.06
CA GLY A 210 -47.55 10.47 7.47
C GLY A 210 -47.32 11.89 6.92
N THR A 211 -46.14 12.43 7.21
CA THR A 211 -45.69 13.76 6.78
C THR A 211 -44.83 13.66 5.52
N ALA A 212 -45.26 14.30 4.43
CA ALA A 212 -44.49 14.46 3.21
C ALA A 212 -43.73 15.80 3.23
N THR A 213 -42.42 15.78 2.97
CA THR A 213 -41.59 16.98 2.84
C THR A 213 -41.23 17.22 1.38
N PHE A 214 -41.49 18.44 0.89
CA PHE A 214 -41.19 18.87 -0.46
C PHE A 214 -39.97 19.79 -0.46
N ASN A 215 -38.99 19.45 -1.30
CA ASN A 215 -37.80 20.26 -1.51
C ASN A 215 -38.09 21.37 -2.52
N TRP A 216 -37.63 22.59 -2.22
CA TRP A 216 -37.78 23.71 -3.12
C TRP A 216 -36.99 23.51 -4.42
N MET A 217 -37.66 23.70 -5.56
CA MET A 217 -37.06 23.52 -6.89
C MET A 217 -35.82 24.41 -7.13
N ARG A 218 -35.79 25.59 -6.51
CA ARG A 218 -34.66 26.54 -6.63
C ARG A 218 -33.49 26.20 -5.69
N GLY A 219 -33.66 25.25 -4.77
CA GLY A 219 -32.65 24.91 -3.77
C GLY A 219 -32.63 25.90 -2.62
N HIS A 220 -31.76 26.91 -2.69
CA HIS A 220 -31.58 27.95 -1.68
C HIS A 220 -31.27 29.31 -2.32
N LEU A 221 -31.42 30.38 -1.55
CA LEU A 221 -31.02 31.74 -1.92
C LEU A 221 -30.09 32.32 -0.86
N PHE A 222 -29.13 33.15 -1.29
CA PHE A 222 -28.22 33.92 -0.43
C PHE A 222 -28.71 35.35 -0.18
N ASP A 223 -29.89 35.72 -0.67
CA ASP A 223 -30.50 37.03 -0.40
C ASP A 223 -31.77 36.85 0.43
N TYR A 224 -31.77 37.45 1.62
CA TYR A 224 -32.87 37.36 2.56
C TYR A 224 -34.15 37.96 2.00
N THR A 225 -34.06 39.15 1.38
CA THR A 225 -35.23 39.88 0.88
C THR A 225 -35.96 39.08 -0.19
N CYS A 226 -35.22 38.53 -1.14
CA CYS A 226 -35.77 37.65 -2.17
C CYS A 226 -36.37 36.37 -1.58
N GLY A 227 -35.71 35.75 -0.60
CA GLY A 227 -36.23 34.59 0.12
C GLY A 227 -37.57 34.87 0.80
N VAL A 228 -37.66 35.99 1.52
CA VAL A 228 -38.88 36.43 2.21
C VAL A 228 -40.00 36.80 1.25
N THR A 229 -39.70 37.56 0.18
CA THR A 229 -40.74 37.92 -0.80
C THR A 229 -41.38 36.68 -1.43
N ILE A 230 -40.58 35.68 -1.80
CA ILE A 230 -41.11 34.44 -2.36
C ILE A 230 -41.90 33.66 -1.29
N TYR A 231 -41.41 33.62 -0.05
CA TYR A 231 -42.11 32.98 1.05
C TYR A 231 -43.47 33.64 1.35
N GLU A 232 -43.53 34.97 1.36
CA GLU A 232 -44.77 35.73 1.52
C GLU A 232 -45.76 35.40 0.41
N MET A 233 -45.31 35.35 -0.85
CA MET A 233 -46.15 34.92 -1.98
C MET A 233 -46.73 33.51 -1.75
N CYS A 234 -45.94 32.58 -1.21
CA CYS A 234 -46.39 31.23 -0.87
C CYS A 234 -47.38 31.21 0.31
N ILE A 235 -47.29 32.13 1.28
CA ILE A 235 -48.27 32.24 2.37
C ILE A 235 -49.59 32.83 1.86
N GLN A 236 -49.53 33.81 0.96
CA GLN A 236 -50.74 34.43 0.39
C GLN A 236 -51.55 33.42 -0.42
N GLU A 237 -50.88 32.51 -1.15
CA GLU A 237 -51.50 31.42 -1.90
C GLU A 237 -50.97 30.05 -1.43
N PRO A 238 -51.45 29.53 -0.28
CA PRO A 238 -50.91 28.32 0.33
C PRO A 238 -51.41 27.02 -0.32
N ILE A 239 -52.31 27.12 -1.31
CA ILE A 239 -52.93 25.96 -1.96
C ILE A 239 -51.94 25.36 -2.96
N ALA A 240 -51.29 24.27 -2.57
CA ALA A 240 -50.39 23.52 -3.44
C ALA A 240 -51.19 22.69 -4.46
N THR A 241 -50.85 22.83 -5.75
CA THR A 241 -51.40 22.01 -6.83
C THR A 241 -50.36 21.03 -7.33
N VAL A 242 -50.71 19.75 -7.41
CA VAL A 242 -49.83 18.72 -7.97
C VAL A 242 -49.73 18.92 -9.48
N THR A 243 -48.57 19.37 -9.95
CA THR A 243 -48.33 19.63 -11.38
C THR A 243 -47.87 18.39 -12.13
N LYS A 244 -47.06 17.52 -11.50
CA LYS A 244 -46.47 16.35 -12.15
C LYS A 244 -46.12 15.27 -11.14
N VAL A 245 -46.61 14.06 -11.37
CA VAL A 245 -46.19 12.85 -10.67
C VAL A 245 -45.38 12.00 -11.64
N LYS A 246 -44.13 11.69 -11.30
CA LYS A 246 -43.23 10.87 -12.12
C LYS A 246 -42.75 9.68 -11.31
N GLN A 247 -43.16 8.49 -11.69
CA GLN A 247 -42.63 7.25 -11.15
C GLN A 247 -41.54 6.72 -12.09
N GLN A 248 -40.37 6.43 -11.55
CA GLN A 248 -39.29 5.79 -12.29
C GLN A 248 -38.70 4.69 -11.44
N GLU A 249 -38.64 3.49 -12.01
CA GLU A 249 -37.88 2.40 -11.41
C GLU A 249 -36.39 2.74 -11.51
N LYS A 250 -35.71 2.75 -10.37
CA LYS A 250 -34.26 2.95 -10.29
C LYS A 250 -33.60 1.63 -9.97
N LEU A 251 -32.73 1.17 -10.88
CA LEU A 251 -31.88 0.01 -10.64
C LEU A 251 -30.72 0.41 -9.73
N LYS A 252 -30.54 -0.34 -8.64
CA LYS A 252 -29.35 -0.26 -7.79
C LYS A 252 -28.42 -1.41 -8.15
N TYR A 253 -27.32 -1.11 -8.83
CA TYR A 253 -26.36 -2.11 -9.25
C TYR A 253 -25.59 -2.71 -8.05
N PRO A 254 -25.22 -4.00 -8.12
CA PRO A 254 -24.30 -4.59 -7.16
C PRO A 254 -22.93 -3.89 -7.23
N PRO A 255 -22.14 -3.92 -6.14
CA PRO A 255 -20.80 -3.33 -6.15
C PRO A 255 -19.87 -4.07 -7.11
N HIS A 256 -18.89 -3.34 -7.65
CA HIS A 256 -17.80 -3.93 -8.43
C HIS A 256 -16.95 -4.89 -7.59
N PRO A 257 -16.19 -5.81 -8.24
CA PRO A 257 -15.20 -6.64 -7.56
C PRO A 257 -14.29 -5.80 -6.67
N LEU A 258 -14.04 -6.30 -5.46
CA LEU A 258 -13.36 -5.55 -4.42
C LEU A 258 -11.87 -5.38 -4.77
N SER A 259 -11.44 -4.14 -4.95
CA SER A 259 -10.02 -3.78 -5.09
C SER A 259 -9.41 -3.45 -3.72
N THR A 260 -8.07 -3.47 -3.62
CA THR A 260 -7.36 -3.12 -2.38
C THR A 260 -7.72 -1.72 -1.88
N ILE A 261 -7.80 -0.74 -2.79
CA ILE A 261 -8.17 0.64 -2.45
C ILE A 261 -9.58 0.70 -1.86
N GLU A 262 -10.54 0.00 -2.48
CA GLU A 262 -11.92 -0.01 -2.00
C GLU A 262 -12.06 -0.79 -0.68
N LEU A 263 -11.30 -1.86 -0.50
CA LEU A 263 -11.20 -2.59 0.77
C LEU A 263 -10.72 -1.66 1.89
N GLU A 264 -9.61 -0.95 1.71
CA GLU A 264 -9.08 -0.04 2.73
C GLU A 264 -10.04 1.11 3.05
N LYS A 265 -10.67 1.72 2.03
CA LYS A 265 -11.68 2.77 2.22
C LYS A 265 -12.88 2.27 3.02
N ARG A 266 -13.40 1.09 2.68
CA ARG A 266 -14.53 0.48 3.39
C ARG A 266 -14.16 0.05 4.80
N ALA A 267 -12.95 -0.47 4.99
CA ALA A 267 -12.47 -0.86 6.31
C ALA A 267 -12.33 0.35 7.24
N SER A 268 -11.79 1.45 6.74
CA SER A 268 -11.74 2.70 7.50
C SER A 268 -13.14 3.25 7.80
N ARG A 269 -14.04 3.28 6.80
CA ARG A 269 -15.39 3.87 6.94
C ARG A 269 -16.34 3.05 7.84
N TYR A 270 -16.31 1.71 7.73
CA TYR A 270 -17.30 0.85 8.39
C TYR A 270 -16.73 0.10 9.60
N PHE A 271 -15.43 -0.22 9.61
CA PHE A 271 -14.79 -0.97 10.68
C PHE A 271 -13.81 -0.14 11.51
N HIS A 272 -13.62 1.14 11.17
CA HIS A 272 -12.68 2.04 11.86
C HIS A 272 -11.25 1.50 11.95
N MET A 273 -10.84 0.68 10.99
CA MET A 273 -9.49 0.13 10.90
C MET A 273 -8.61 1.04 10.06
N SER A 274 -7.36 1.25 10.47
CA SER A 274 -6.38 1.95 9.62
C SER A 274 -6.02 1.09 8.40
N SER A 275 -5.53 1.71 7.31
CA SER A 275 -5.06 0.96 6.14
C SER A 275 -3.99 -0.07 6.51
N GLU A 276 -3.06 0.29 7.40
CA GLU A 276 -2.01 -0.62 7.87
C GLU A 276 -2.61 -1.83 8.61
N GLN A 277 -3.56 -1.61 9.53
CA GLN A 277 -4.25 -2.69 10.23
C GLN A 277 -5.04 -3.57 9.26
N THR A 278 -5.76 -2.97 8.32
CA THR A 278 -6.54 -3.67 7.28
C THR A 278 -5.63 -4.59 6.46
N MET A 279 -4.48 -4.07 6.00
CA MET A 279 -3.51 -4.88 5.25
C MET A 279 -2.90 -5.97 6.13
N LYS A 280 -2.50 -5.67 7.38
CA LYS A 280 -2.01 -6.68 8.31
C LYS A 280 -2.99 -7.81 8.54
N VAL A 281 -4.28 -7.51 8.74
CA VAL A 281 -5.34 -8.52 8.92
C VAL A 281 -5.55 -9.32 7.63
N SER A 282 -5.59 -8.66 6.46
CA SER A 282 -5.75 -9.36 5.18
C SER A 282 -4.59 -10.32 4.90
N ILE A 283 -3.36 -9.89 5.22
CA ILE A 283 -2.15 -10.70 5.11
C ILE A 283 -2.21 -11.81 6.16
N ALA A 284 -2.56 -11.51 7.42
CA ALA A 284 -2.69 -12.52 8.47
C ALA A 284 -3.71 -13.61 8.11
N GLN A 285 -4.82 -13.24 7.45
CA GLN A 285 -5.78 -14.20 6.92
C GLN A 285 -5.16 -15.06 5.80
N LYS A 286 -4.38 -14.49 4.87
CA LYS A 286 -3.60 -15.26 3.89
C LYS A 286 -2.62 -16.23 4.58
N PHE A 287 -1.92 -15.79 5.61
CA PHE A 287 -0.98 -16.63 6.38
C PHE A 287 -1.68 -17.72 7.18
N PHE A 288 -2.83 -17.44 7.81
CA PHE A 288 -3.65 -18.42 8.53
C PHE A 288 -4.16 -19.53 7.60
N ILE A 289 -4.34 -19.22 6.31
CA ILE A 289 -4.70 -20.20 5.26
C ILE A 289 -3.45 -20.97 4.76
N GLY A 290 -2.25 -20.75 5.31
CA GLY A 290 -1.06 -21.60 5.12
C GLY A 290 0.08 -20.99 4.30
N MET A 291 0.12 -19.68 4.10
CA MET A 291 1.15 -19.00 3.29
C MET A 291 2.47 -18.82 4.03
N SER A 292 3.30 -19.86 4.12
CA SER A 292 4.72 -19.68 4.39
C SER A 292 5.45 -19.42 3.07
N LEU A 293 6.36 -18.43 3.01
CA LEU A 293 7.22 -18.25 1.84
C LEU A 293 8.14 -19.46 1.76
N PHE A 294 7.91 -20.29 0.75
CA PHE A 294 8.68 -21.49 0.54
C PHE A 294 9.68 -21.27 -0.61
N LEU A 295 10.83 -21.92 -0.53
CA LEU A 295 11.70 -22.15 -1.68
C LEU A 295 11.71 -23.64 -1.92
N MET A 296 11.54 -24.06 -3.18
CA MET A 296 11.66 -25.48 -3.51
C MET A 296 12.98 -25.72 -4.20
N PHE A 297 13.83 -26.46 -3.50
CA PHE A 297 15.11 -26.95 -3.98
C PHE A 297 14.91 -28.37 -4.51
N ILE A 298 15.36 -28.61 -5.76
CA ILE A 298 15.29 -29.92 -6.39
C ILE A 298 16.71 -30.44 -6.59
N TYR A 299 16.94 -31.64 -6.07
CA TYR A 299 18.17 -32.42 -6.18
C TYR A 299 17.91 -33.53 -7.21
N PHE A 300 18.88 -33.74 -8.09
CA PHE A 300 19.01 -34.93 -8.92
C PHE A 300 20.27 -35.69 -8.53
#